data_AF-A0A8H7HK79-F1
#
_entry.id   AF-A0A8H7HK79-F1
#
_cell.length_a   1.000
_cell.length_b   1.000
_cell.length_c   1.000
_cell.angle_alpha   90.00
_cell.angle_beta   90.00
_cell.angle_gamma   90.00
#
_symmetry.space_group_name_H-M   'P 1'
#
loop_
_entity.id
_entity.type
_entity.pdbx_description
1 polymer ?
#
loop_
_entity_poly.entity_id
_entity_poly.type
_entity_poly.pdbx_seq_one_letter_code
_entity_poly.pdbx_strand_id
1 'polypeptide(L)'
;MVQPIGIRYYQLFNNGIGIIIYHQLKSVTGNSNIWDTRYQDSNVGAILAGGSAVLDLASTKVSAGTMFYLSEDTFWGVDCDDRSQVFTYDPNSDLMASATRAGSVDIGSLTYTGTKKYGGSNLSLASVNISNNSPTTSLVAVAAIEQSLRQLGIVNAEVPKPYRGNIIWKSVGLAPSGLIAILIYLGSKGYKLNYTGEGGATTTVEFGIDSESSDGNIPEEVQSHWDEVLEKASHYGGTEASFFVAH
;
A
#
# COMPACT_ATOMS: atom_id res chain seq x y z
N MET A 1 -21.78 17.30 -19.35
CA MET A 1 -20.49 16.58 -19.32
C MET A 1 -19.40 17.60 -19.06
N VAL A 2 -18.55 17.35 -18.06
CA VAL A 2 -17.39 18.22 -17.78
C VAL A 2 -16.39 18.06 -18.94
N GLN A 3 -15.84 19.15 -19.43
CA GLN A 3 -14.87 19.13 -20.53
C GLN A 3 -13.60 18.38 -20.09
N PRO A 4 -13.04 17.46 -20.91
CA PRO A 4 -11.79 16.80 -20.58
C PRO A 4 -10.63 17.79 -20.45
N ILE A 5 -9.75 17.58 -19.48
CA ILE A 5 -8.53 18.39 -19.29
C ILE A 5 -7.34 17.65 -19.89
N GLY A 6 -6.65 18.29 -20.83
CA GLY A 6 -5.41 17.77 -21.42
C GLY A 6 -4.22 17.94 -20.47
N ILE A 7 -3.67 16.83 -19.98
CA ILE A 7 -2.53 16.82 -19.06
C ILE A 7 -1.38 16.00 -19.63
N ARG A 8 -0.17 16.32 -19.15
CA ARG A 8 1.03 15.52 -19.40
C ARG A 8 1.53 14.82 -18.14
N TYR A 9 1.27 15.40 -16.97
CA TYR A 9 1.80 14.90 -15.71
C TYR A 9 0.67 14.51 -14.76
N TYR A 10 0.88 13.44 -13.99
CA TYR A 10 0.01 13.01 -12.91
C TYR A 10 0.81 12.94 -11.62
N GLN A 11 0.47 13.76 -10.62
CA GLN A 11 1.01 13.68 -9.27
C GLN A 11 0.07 12.89 -8.37
N LEU A 12 0.58 11.85 -7.73
CA LEU A 12 -0.16 11.04 -6.77
C LEU A 12 0.47 11.17 -5.38
N PHE A 13 -0.34 11.53 -4.40
CA PHE A 13 0.02 11.59 -2.99
C PHE A 13 -0.59 10.40 -2.25
N ASN A 14 0.21 9.72 -1.43
CA ASN A 14 -0.26 8.68 -0.54
C ASN A 14 -0.42 9.25 0.88
N ASN A 15 -1.64 9.59 1.26
CA ASN A 15 -2.00 9.93 2.63
C ASN A 15 -2.79 8.80 3.30
N GLY A 16 -2.69 7.58 2.75
CA GLY A 16 -3.33 6.39 3.29
C GLY A 16 -2.54 5.80 4.45
N ILE A 17 -3.21 4.94 5.21
CA ILE A 17 -2.64 4.30 6.39
C ILE A 17 -2.23 2.89 6.04
N GLY A 18 -0.93 2.62 6.15
CA GLY A 18 -0.40 1.28 5.94
C GLY A 18 -0.67 0.77 4.52
N ILE A 19 -0.56 1.61 3.50
CA ILE A 19 -0.70 1.17 2.11
C ILE A 19 0.47 1.69 1.30
N ILE A 20 0.85 0.94 0.25
CA ILE A 20 1.75 1.42 -0.80
C ILE A 20 0.89 1.57 -2.04
N ILE A 21 1.03 2.68 -2.75
CA ILE A 21 0.26 2.92 -3.95
C ILE A 21 1.15 3.18 -5.15
N TYR A 22 0.58 3.00 -6.33
CA TYR A 22 1.23 3.19 -7.61
C TYR A 22 0.30 3.98 -8.52
N HIS A 23 0.86 4.67 -9.51
CA HIS A 23 0.03 5.34 -10.50
C HIS A 23 -0.69 4.31 -11.37
N GLN A 24 -1.97 4.57 -11.62
CA GLN A 24 -2.80 3.79 -12.53
C GLN A 24 -3.70 4.74 -13.31
N LEU A 25 -4.08 4.38 -14.54
CA LEU A 25 -5.03 5.12 -15.37
C LEU A 25 -6.25 4.25 -15.64
N LYS A 26 -7.44 4.75 -15.34
CA LYS A 26 -8.69 3.99 -15.55
C LYS A 26 -9.37 4.38 -16.85
N SER A 27 -9.94 3.39 -17.54
CA SER A 27 -10.74 3.64 -18.74
C SER A 27 -12.01 4.43 -18.41
N VAL A 28 -12.40 5.34 -19.32
CA VAL A 28 -13.70 6.02 -19.25
C VAL A 28 -14.84 5.21 -19.87
N THR A 29 -14.52 4.20 -20.69
CA THR A 29 -15.50 3.38 -21.43
C THR A 29 -15.77 2.02 -20.78
N GLY A 30 -15.22 1.76 -19.60
CA GLY A 30 -15.41 0.52 -18.84
C GLY A 30 -14.64 0.54 -17.52
N ASN A 31 -14.63 -0.59 -16.80
CA ASN A 31 -13.91 -0.72 -15.52
C ASN A 31 -12.47 -1.26 -15.67
N SER A 32 -11.92 -1.25 -16.89
CA SER A 32 -10.55 -1.71 -17.15
C SER A 32 -9.51 -0.63 -16.88
N ASN A 33 -8.28 -1.07 -16.59
CA ASN A 33 -7.12 -0.20 -16.48
C ASN A 33 -6.53 0.03 -17.88
N ILE A 34 -6.23 1.27 -18.23
CA ILE A 34 -5.53 1.65 -19.47
C ILE A 34 -4.03 1.43 -19.29
N TRP A 35 -3.53 1.77 -18.11
CA TRP A 35 -2.13 1.66 -17.78
C TRP A 35 -1.96 1.53 -16.28
N ASP A 36 -0.91 0.83 -15.88
CA ASP A 36 -0.61 0.54 -14.48
C ASP A 36 0.90 0.37 -14.31
N THR A 37 1.46 1.10 -13.33
CA THR A 37 2.89 1.10 -13.04
C THR A 37 3.40 -0.30 -12.69
N ARG A 38 2.64 -1.09 -11.90
CA ARG A 38 3.13 -2.36 -11.35
C ARG A 38 3.41 -3.42 -12.44
N TYR A 39 2.77 -3.28 -13.60
CA TYR A 39 2.85 -4.25 -14.70
C TYR A 39 3.87 -3.86 -15.79
N GLN A 40 4.55 -2.71 -15.66
CA GLN A 40 5.56 -2.27 -16.66
C GLN A 40 6.97 -2.67 -16.27
N ASP A 41 7.35 -2.50 -15.00
CA ASP A 41 8.62 -2.96 -14.43
C ASP A 41 8.36 -3.32 -12.97
N SER A 42 8.85 -4.48 -12.51
CA SER A 42 8.53 -5.01 -11.18
C SER A 42 8.84 -3.99 -10.07
N ASN A 43 7.79 -3.30 -9.60
CA ASN A 43 7.73 -2.40 -8.45
C ASN A 43 8.49 -1.04 -8.52
N VAL A 44 8.92 -0.60 -9.71
CA VAL A 44 9.46 0.76 -9.92
C VAL A 44 8.34 1.79 -9.72
N GLY A 45 8.57 2.85 -8.93
CA GLY A 45 7.59 3.93 -8.74
C GLY A 45 6.61 3.75 -7.57
N ALA A 46 6.93 2.93 -6.57
CA ALA A 46 6.13 2.78 -5.36
C ALA A 46 6.06 4.09 -4.55
N ILE A 47 4.87 4.41 -4.05
CA ILE A 47 4.58 5.59 -3.24
C ILE A 47 4.18 5.13 -1.84
N LEU A 48 5.09 5.30 -0.88
CA LEU A 48 4.87 4.96 0.53
C LEU A 48 3.92 5.97 1.19
N ALA A 49 3.30 5.58 2.30
CA ALA A 49 2.47 6.49 3.11
C ALA A 49 3.25 7.76 3.49
N GLY A 50 2.61 8.93 3.35
CA GLY A 50 3.24 10.26 3.47
C GLY A 50 4.05 10.70 2.24
N GLY A 51 4.24 9.82 1.26
CA GLY A 51 5.01 10.05 0.04
C GLY A 51 4.21 10.64 -1.11
N SER A 52 4.92 11.09 -2.14
CA SER A 52 4.32 11.45 -3.42
C SER A 52 5.25 11.17 -4.58
N ALA A 53 4.67 10.91 -5.74
CA ALA A 53 5.42 10.77 -6.98
C ALA A 53 4.70 11.46 -8.13
N VAL A 54 5.45 11.78 -9.18
CA VAL A 54 4.94 12.37 -10.42
C VAL A 54 5.23 11.41 -11.56
N LEU A 55 4.20 11.05 -12.31
CA LEU A 55 4.28 10.31 -13.56
C LEU A 55 4.26 11.28 -14.75
N ASP A 56 5.29 11.22 -15.61
CA ASP A 56 5.20 11.78 -16.97
C ASP A 56 4.48 10.77 -17.86
N LEU A 57 3.30 11.13 -18.36
CA LEU A 57 2.46 10.26 -19.19
C LEU A 57 3.16 9.86 -20.49
N ALA A 58 4.16 10.61 -20.95
CA ALA A 58 4.98 10.22 -22.10
C ALA A 58 5.70 8.87 -21.88
N SER A 59 5.99 8.50 -20.63
CA SER A 59 6.60 7.20 -20.30
C SER A 59 5.65 6.00 -20.44
N THR A 60 4.34 6.23 -20.44
CA THR A 60 3.31 5.17 -20.39
C THR A 60 3.03 4.50 -21.72
N LYS A 61 3.50 5.09 -22.83
CA LYS A 61 3.15 4.72 -24.23
C LYS A 61 1.65 4.79 -24.56
N VAL A 62 0.83 5.37 -23.68
CA VAL A 62 -0.58 5.67 -23.97
C VAL A 62 -0.67 6.67 -25.13
N SER A 63 -1.62 6.47 -26.04
CA SER A 63 -1.78 7.33 -27.23
C SER A 63 -2.28 8.72 -26.84
N ALA A 64 -1.79 9.76 -27.53
CA ALA A 64 -2.30 11.12 -27.34
C ALA A 64 -3.82 11.18 -27.59
N GLY A 65 -4.54 11.98 -26.80
CA GLY A 65 -6.00 12.10 -26.84
C GLY A 65 -6.75 10.96 -26.14
N THR A 66 -6.07 9.92 -25.64
CA THR A 66 -6.72 8.86 -24.85
C THR A 66 -7.37 9.48 -23.61
N MET A 67 -8.66 9.21 -23.42
CA MET A 67 -9.42 9.66 -22.25
C MET A 67 -9.27 8.67 -21.08
N PHE A 68 -9.08 9.18 -19.87
CA PHE A 68 -8.95 8.37 -18.66
C PHE A 68 -9.46 9.10 -17.41
N TYR A 69 -9.73 8.33 -16.36
CA TYR A 69 -9.84 8.82 -14.99
C TYR A 69 -8.52 8.60 -14.26
N LEU A 70 -8.21 9.46 -13.28
CA LEU A 70 -7.09 9.24 -12.38
C LEU A 70 -7.42 8.04 -11.50
N SER A 71 -6.46 7.13 -11.37
CA SER A 71 -6.56 5.95 -10.53
C SER A 71 -5.26 5.75 -9.77
N GLU A 72 -5.33 4.88 -8.79
CA GLU A 72 -4.16 4.31 -8.16
C GLU A 72 -4.33 2.82 -8.04
N ASP A 73 -3.20 2.14 -8.12
CA ASP A 73 -3.11 0.73 -7.82
C ASP A 73 -2.56 0.59 -6.40
N THR A 74 -3.31 -0.10 -5.53
CA THR A 74 -2.92 -0.27 -4.14
C THR A 74 -2.23 -1.62 -3.98
N PHE A 75 -1.10 -1.61 -3.30
CA PHE A 75 -0.52 -2.79 -2.68
C PHE A 75 -0.97 -2.86 -1.23
N TRP A 76 -1.59 -3.99 -0.89
CA TRP A 76 -2.38 -4.20 0.33
C TRP A 76 -3.58 -3.25 0.38
N GLY A 77 -4.62 -3.54 -0.40
CA GLY A 77 -5.89 -2.84 -0.33
C GLY A 77 -6.66 -2.85 -1.63
N VAL A 78 -7.69 -2.00 -1.68
CA VAL A 78 -8.55 -1.84 -2.86
C VAL A 78 -8.09 -0.63 -3.67
N ASP A 79 -7.86 -0.86 -4.97
CA ASP A 79 -7.61 0.19 -5.96
C ASP A 79 -8.73 1.23 -5.92
N CYS A 80 -8.35 2.50 -5.88
CA CYS A 80 -9.28 3.61 -5.91
C CYS A 80 -9.11 4.42 -7.20
N ASP A 81 -10.24 4.84 -7.78
CA ASP A 81 -10.28 5.78 -8.89
C ASP A 81 -11.15 7.00 -8.57
N ASP A 82 -10.82 8.15 -9.17
CA ASP A 82 -11.61 9.36 -9.10
C ASP A 82 -12.28 9.65 -10.45
N ARG A 83 -13.61 9.50 -10.48
CA ARG A 83 -14.43 9.71 -11.69
C ARG A 83 -15.04 11.11 -11.80
N SER A 84 -14.66 12.06 -10.94
CA SER A 84 -15.21 13.41 -10.93
C SER A 84 -14.76 14.26 -12.12
N GLN A 85 -13.60 13.93 -12.73
CA GLN A 85 -13.01 14.65 -13.85
C GLN A 85 -12.41 13.68 -14.87
N VAL A 86 -12.74 13.88 -16.16
CA VAL A 86 -12.10 13.16 -17.28
C VAL A 86 -10.84 13.90 -17.70
N PHE A 87 -9.76 13.16 -17.94
CA PHE A 87 -8.51 13.69 -18.47
C PHE A 87 -8.23 13.13 -19.85
N THR A 88 -7.41 13.83 -20.62
CA THR A 88 -6.80 13.32 -21.85
C THR A 88 -5.29 13.44 -21.78
N TYR A 89 -4.57 12.48 -22.35
CA TYR A 89 -3.13 12.63 -22.51
C TYR A 89 -2.84 13.63 -23.63
N ASP A 90 -2.23 14.76 -23.27
CA ASP A 90 -1.73 15.76 -24.21
C ASP A 90 -0.20 15.87 -24.07
N PRO A 91 0.59 15.37 -25.05
CA PRO A 91 2.05 15.41 -24.99
C PRO A 91 2.64 16.82 -24.97
N ASN A 92 1.88 17.83 -25.42
CA ASN A 92 2.33 19.22 -25.50
C ASN A 92 1.89 20.06 -24.29
N SER A 93 1.10 19.48 -23.38
CA SER A 93 0.63 20.17 -22.18
C SER A 93 1.75 20.31 -21.14
N ASP A 94 1.80 21.45 -20.46
CA ASP A 94 2.62 21.66 -19.25
C ASP A 94 1.82 21.37 -17.96
N LEU A 95 0.59 20.87 -18.08
CA LEU A 95 -0.30 20.67 -16.93
C LEU A 95 -0.05 19.33 -16.23
N MET A 96 -0.11 19.43 -14.90
CA MET A 96 -0.10 18.32 -13.96
C MET A 96 -1.43 18.26 -13.23
N ALA A 97 -2.11 17.11 -13.29
CA ALA A 97 -3.23 16.81 -12.39
C ALA A 97 -2.70 16.18 -11.11
N SER A 98 -3.26 16.55 -9.96
CA SER A 98 -2.89 15.99 -8.66
C SER A 98 -4.05 15.20 -8.07
N ALA A 99 -3.77 14.04 -7.48
CA ALA A 99 -4.73 13.29 -6.68
C ALA A 99 -4.10 12.83 -5.37
N THR A 100 -4.95 12.66 -4.36
CA THR A 100 -4.54 12.18 -3.02
C THR A 100 -5.35 10.94 -2.68
N ARG A 101 -4.63 9.85 -2.40
CA ARG A 101 -5.20 8.64 -1.81
C ARG A 101 -5.22 8.79 -0.30
N ALA A 102 -6.38 8.56 0.32
CA ALA A 102 -6.56 8.57 1.77
C ALA A 102 -7.39 7.38 2.22
N GLY A 103 -7.31 7.03 3.50
CA GLY A 103 -7.97 5.86 4.08
C GLY A 103 -7.05 4.65 4.23
N SER A 104 -7.59 3.57 4.80
CA SER A 104 -6.86 2.33 5.09
C SER A 104 -6.86 1.36 3.90
N VAL A 105 -6.30 0.18 4.16
CA VAL A 105 -6.27 -1.01 3.29
C VAL A 105 -7.68 -1.42 2.81
N ASP A 106 -8.65 -1.43 3.71
CA ASP A 106 -10.01 -1.95 3.45
C ASP A 106 -10.99 -0.85 3.00
N ILE A 107 -10.73 0.40 3.39
CA ILE A 107 -11.62 1.54 3.14
C ILE A 107 -10.78 2.73 2.71
N GLY A 108 -10.92 3.11 1.45
CA GLY A 108 -10.13 4.15 0.82
C GLY A 108 -10.92 5.06 -0.09
N SER A 109 -10.32 6.21 -0.40
CA SER A 109 -10.78 7.06 -1.50
C SER A 109 -9.60 7.72 -2.19
N LEU A 110 -9.71 7.87 -3.50
CA LEU A 110 -8.85 8.73 -4.29
C LEU A 110 -9.61 10.02 -4.58
N THR A 111 -8.98 11.17 -4.38
CA THR A 111 -9.59 12.47 -4.67
C THR A 111 -8.67 13.31 -5.54
N TYR A 112 -9.18 13.76 -6.67
CA TYR A 112 -8.57 14.77 -7.52
C TYR A 112 -8.56 16.13 -6.80
N THR A 113 -7.37 16.70 -6.63
CA THR A 113 -7.16 17.92 -5.82
C THR A 113 -6.89 19.18 -6.66
N GLY A 114 -6.80 19.05 -7.98
CA GLY A 114 -6.66 20.17 -8.89
C GLY A 114 -5.57 19.99 -9.95
N THR A 115 -5.52 20.94 -10.87
CA THR A 115 -4.49 21.04 -11.92
C THR A 115 -3.61 22.26 -11.68
N LYS A 116 -2.32 22.10 -11.96
CA LYS A 116 -1.34 23.18 -11.93
C LYS A 116 -0.33 23.00 -13.04
N LYS A 117 0.40 24.06 -13.39
CA LYS A 117 1.56 23.94 -14.28
C LYS A 117 2.65 23.12 -13.59
N TYR A 118 3.28 22.24 -14.34
CA TYR A 118 4.42 21.46 -13.87
C TYR A 118 5.66 22.36 -13.81
N GLY A 119 6.13 22.62 -12.59
CA GLY A 119 7.27 23.52 -12.32
C GLY A 119 8.63 22.84 -12.23
N GLY A 120 8.73 21.54 -12.57
CA GLY A 120 9.99 20.78 -12.56
C GLY A 120 10.61 20.49 -11.17
N SER A 121 10.09 21.07 -10.09
CA SER A 121 10.49 20.77 -8.72
C SER A 121 9.63 19.63 -8.15
N ASN A 122 10.14 18.41 -8.26
CA ASN A 122 9.60 17.27 -7.54
C ASN A 122 9.87 17.48 -6.05
N LEU A 123 8.84 17.87 -5.28
CA LEU A 123 8.81 17.55 -3.85
C LEU A 123 8.57 16.02 -3.75
N SER A 124 9.57 15.21 -4.11
CA SER A 124 9.51 13.78 -3.84
C SER A 124 9.91 13.55 -2.40
N LEU A 125 8.90 13.39 -1.54
CA LEU A 125 9.09 12.53 -0.38
C LEU A 125 9.21 11.11 -0.94
N ALA A 126 10.46 10.73 -1.18
CA ALA A 126 11.02 9.44 -1.62
C ALA A 126 10.00 8.45 -2.22
N SER A 127 9.80 8.50 -3.55
CA SER A 127 9.35 7.32 -4.29
C SER A 127 10.45 6.26 -4.20
N VAL A 128 10.13 5.07 -3.72
CA VAL A 128 11.11 3.99 -3.53
C VAL A 128 10.98 2.98 -4.67
N ASN A 129 12.09 2.67 -5.33
CA ASN A 129 12.13 1.62 -6.37
C ASN A 129 12.20 0.24 -5.74
N ILE A 130 11.08 -0.24 -5.21
CA ILE A 130 10.95 -1.62 -4.76
C ILE A 130 11.22 -2.47 -6.01
N SER A 131 12.21 -3.34 -6.01
CA SER A 131 12.37 -4.31 -7.11
C SER A 131 12.39 -5.68 -6.47
N ASN A 132 11.75 -6.65 -7.12
CA ASN A 132 11.49 -7.99 -6.57
C ASN A 132 12.75 -8.80 -6.20
N ASN A 133 13.93 -8.26 -6.43
CA ASN A 133 15.22 -8.93 -6.25
C ASN A 133 16.16 -8.24 -5.26
N SER A 134 15.74 -7.19 -4.54
CA SER A 134 16.63 -6.47 -3.63
C SER A 134 16.11 -6.48 -2.18
N PRO A 135 16.74 -7.26 -1.27
CA PRO A 135 16.42 -7.27 0.17
C PRO A 135 16.44 -5.87 0.79
N THR A 136 17.31 -4.99 0.29
CA THR A 136 17.45 -3.62 0.77
C THR A 136 16.21 -2.78 0.51
N THR A 137 15.51 -2.96 -0.61
CA THR A 137 14.35 -2.12 -0.87
C THR A 137 13.11 -2.56 -0.10
N SER A 138 12.95 -3.85 0.13
CA SER A 138 11.92 -4.37 1.03
C SER A 138 12.13 -3.85 2.46
N LEU A 139 13.38 -3.75 2.93
CA LEU A 139 13.70 -3.20 4.25
C LEU A 139 13.40 -1.69 4.39
N VAL A 140 13.59 -0.88 3.35
CA VAL A 140 13.20 0.55 3.39
C VAL A 140 11.68 0.70 3.47
N ALA A 141 10.93 -0.13 2.75
CA ALA A 141 9.47 -0.14 2.83
C ALA A 141 8.97 -0.57 4.21
N VAL A 142 9.64 -1.58 4.82
CA VAL A 142 9.37 -2.00 6.21
C VAL A 142 9.54 -0.81 7.15
N ALA A 143 10.70 -0.15 7.12
CA ALA A 143 11.01 0.94 8.03
C ALA A 143 10.02 2.13 7.93
N ALA A 144 9.58 2.48 6.72
CA ALA A 144 8.63 3.58 6.52
C ALA A 144 7.21 3.24 7.01
N ILE A 145 6.77 2.00 6.78
CA ILE A 145 5.44 1.55 7.21
C ILE A 145 5.42 1.32 8.71
N GLU A 146 6.48 0.73 9.26
CA GLU A 146 6.71 0.72 10.70
C GLU A 146 6.63 2.11 11.32
N GLN A 147 7.33 3.09 10.75
CA GLN A 147 7.32 4.45 11.28
C GLN A 147 5.90 5.01 11.31
N SER A 148 5.13 4.77 10.25
CA SER A 148 3.71 5.19 10.17
C SER A 148 2.86 4.48 11.21
N LEU A 149 3.02 3.16 11.37
CA LEU A 149 2.29 2.38 12.37
C LEU A 149 2.69 2.73 13.81
N ARG A 150 3.95 3.09 14.06
CA ARG A 150 4.44 3.61 15.34
C ARG A 150 3.85 4.97 15.65
N GLN A 151 3.76 5.88 14.68
CA GLN A 151 3.10 7.18 14.85
C GLN A 151 1.61 7.04 15.21
N LEU A 152 0.95 6.01 14.69
CA LEU A 152 -0.43 5.66 15.03
C LEU A 152 -0.56 4.87 16.34
N GLY A 153 0.55 4.60 17.04
CA GLY A 153 0.57 3.82 18.26
C GLY A 153 0.03 2.39 18.06
N ILE A 154 0.21 1.82 16.87
CA ILE A 154 -0.16 0.43 16.56
C ILE A 154 0.98 -0.51 16.94
N VAL A 155 2.21 -0.16 16.57
CA VAL A 155 3.41 -0.97 16.83
C VAL A 155 4.14 -0.44 18.07
N ASN A 156 4.55 -1.33 18.98
CA ASN A 156 5.14 -1.02 20.29
C ASN A 156 4.21 -0.28 21.26
N ALA A 157 2.89 -0.42 21.11
CA ALA A 157 1.96 0.08 22.11
C ALA A 157 2.10 -0.70 23.43
N GLU A 158 1.94 -0.02 24.57
CA GLU A 158 1.93 -0.58 25.94
C GLU A 158 0.61 -1.33 26.23
N VAL A 159 0.22 -2.20 25.32
CA VAL A 159 -1.06 -2.90 25.32
C VAL A 159 -0.79 -4.39 25.45
N PRO A 160 -1.61 -5.15 26.21
CA PRO A 160 -1.52 -6.60 26.25
C PRO A 160 -1.60 -7.20 24.83
N LYS A 161 -0.71 -8.15 24.54
CA LYS A 161 -0.64 -8.86 23.24
C LYS A 161 -0.83 -10.35 23.49
N PRO A 162 -2.05 -10.78 23.86
CA PRO A 162 -2.31 -12.14 24.30
C PRO A 162 -2.25 -13.16 23.16
N TYR A 163 -2.13 -12.75 21.90
CA TYR A 163 -2.05 -13.67 20.77
C TYR A 163 -0.69 -13.62 20.13
N ARG A 164 -0.16 -14.80 19.76
CA ARG A 164 1.13 -14.93 19.11
C ARG A 164 1.06 -15.92 17.97
N GLY A 165 1.51 -15.48 16.82
CA GLY A 165 1.58 -16.30 15.61
C GLY A 165 2.96 -16.27 14.98
N ASN A 166 3.38 -17.42 14.46
CA ASN A 166 4.67 -17.62 13.82
C ASN A 166 4.47 -17.99 12.36
N ILE A 167 5.22 -17.32 11.47
CA ILE A 167 5.17 -17.54 10.03
C ILE A 167 6.57 -17.91 9.55
N ILE A 168 6.66 -19.02 8.81
CA ILE A 168 7.88 -19.47 8.15
C ILE A 168 7.87 -19.02 6.70
N TRP A 169 8.95 -18.38 6.27
CA TRP A 169 9.10 -17.87 4.92
C TRP A 169 9.91 -18.84 4.06
N LYS A 170 9.30 -19.39 3.00
CA LYS A 170 10.00 -20.19 2.00
C LYS A 170 11.00 -19.36 1.20
N SER A 171 10.72 -18.06 1.03
CA SER A 171 11.60 -17.08 0.39
C SER A 171 11.90 -15.95 1.35
N VAL A 172 13.07 -16.00 1.98
CA VAL A 172 13.51 -15.00 2.98
C VAL A 172 13.59 -13.59 2.37
N GLY A 173 13.85 -13.45 1.07
CA GLY A 173 13.87 -12.16 0.39
C GLY A 173 12.50 -11.46 0.33
N LEU A 174 11.41 -12.21 0.43
CA LEU A 174 10.04 -11.69 0.43
C LEU A 174 9.44 -11.56 1.85
N ALA A 175 10.12 -12.11 2.86
CA ALA A 175 9.70 -12.03 4.27
C ALA A 175 9.41 -10.59 4.74
N PRO A 176 10.21 -9.56 4.38
CA PRO A 176 9.92 -8.19 4.80
C PRO A 176 8.60 -7.67 4.22
N SER A 177 8.31 -7.96 2.95
CA SER A 177 7.03 -7.60 2.30
C SER A 177 5.86 -8.35 2.93
N GLY A 178 6.04 -9.63 3.24
CA GLY A 178 5.04 -10.42 3.93
C GLY A 178 4.73 -9.89 5.33
N LEU A 179 5.76 -9.56 6.12
CA LEU A 179 5.59 -8.95 7.45
C LEU A 179 4.78 -7.64 7.37
N ILE A 180 5.10 -6.76 6.43
CA ILE A 180 4.35 -5.52 6.25
C ILE A 180 2.85 -5.78 6.04
N ALA A 181 2.50 -6.71 5.15
CA ALA A 181 1.11 -7.06 4.84
C ALA A 181 0.34 -7.45 6.12
N ILE A 182 1.00 -8.18 7.01
CA ILE A 182 0.45 -8.67 8.27
C ILE A 182 0.24 -7.51 9.25
N LEU A 183 1.24 -6.64 9.39
CA LEU A 183 1.18 -5.51 10.32
C LEU A 183 0.06 -4.53 9.94
N ILE A 184 -0.08 -4.24 8.64
CA ILE A 184 -1.13 -3.36 8.13
C ILE A 184 -2.50 -3.96 8.41
N TYR A 185 -2.69 -5.23 8.03
CA TYR A 185 -3.99 -5.86 8.14
C TYR A 185 -4.43 -5.98 9.60
N LEU A 186 -3.56 -6.48 10.49
CA LEU A 186 -3.92 -6.56 11.90
C LEU A 186 -4.13 -5.16 12.51
N GLY A 187 -3.33 -4.18 12.10
CA GLY A 187 -3.53 -2.78 12.49
C GLY A 187 -4.86 -2.20 12.01
N SER A 188 -5.34 -2.56 10.81
CA SER A 188 -6.64 -2.10 10.29
C SER A 188 -7.83 -2.68 11.06
N LYS A 189 -7.67 -3.87 11.65
CA LYS A 189 -8.64 -4.47 12.57
C LYS A 189 -8.60 -3.90 13.99
N GLY A 190 -7.72 -2.93 14.24
CA GLY A 190 -7.59 -2.24 15.53
C GLY A 190 -6.63 -2.93 16.52
N TYR A 191 -5.92 -3.97 16.10
CA TYR A 191 -4.95 -4.64 16.97
C TYR A 191 -3.70 -3.79 17.18
N LYS A 192 -3.10 -3.96 18.35
CA LYS A 192 -1.80 -3.45 18.76
C LYS A 192 -0.77 -4.57 18.66
N LEU A 193 0.40 -4.26 18.13
CA LEU A 193 1.31 -5.26 17.57
C LEU A 193 2.74 -5.11 18.10
N ASN A 194 3.41 -6.24 18.26
CA ASN A 194 4.86 -6.38 18.34
C ASN A 194 5.26 -7.51 17.39
N TYR A 195 6.51 -7.51 16.94
CA TYR A 195 7.01 -8.62 16.14
C TYR A 195 8.52 -8.73 16.26
N THR A 196 9.05 -9.90 15.89
CA THR A 196 10.49 -10.19 15.84
C THR A 196 10.81 -11.06 14.62
N GLY A 197 12.09 -11.11 14.22
CA GLY A 197 12.53 -11.95 13.09
C GLY A 197 12.39 -11.29 11.72
N GLU A 198 12.59 -9.98 11.63
CA GLU A 198 12.62 -9.25 10.36
C GLU A 198 13.69 -9.78 9.40
N GLY A 199 13.28 -10.08 8.17
CA GLY A 199 14.18 -10.59 7.14
C GLY A 199 14.79 -11.96 7.46
N GLY A 200 14.26 -12.68 8.45
CA GLY A 200 14.65 -14.04 8.80
C GLY A 200 13.76 -15.10 8.14
N ALA A 201 14.11 -16.37 8.33
CA ALA A 201 13.29 -17.50 7.89
C ALA A 201 11.98 -17.64 8.68
N THR A 202 11.89 -17.00 9.84
CA THR A 202 10.69 -17.01 10.68
C THR A 202 10.44 -15.63 11.22
N THR A 203 9.18 -15.21 11.15
CA THR A 203 8.70 -13.97 11.76
C THR A 203 7.65 -14.33 12.80
N THR A 204 7.81 -13.78 13.99
CA THR A 204 6.85 -13.89 15.09
C THR A 204 6.09 -12.58 15.19
N VAL A 205 4.76 -12.64 15.22
CA VAL A 205 3.87 -11.50 15.44
C VAL A 205 3.09 -11.73 16.73
N GLU A 206 3.12 -10.75 17.62
CA GLU A 206 2.36 -10.70 18.86
C GLU A 206 1.33 -9.58 18.74
N PHE A 207 0.06 -9.86 19.05
CA PHE A 207 -1.02 -8.90 18.87
C PHE A 207 -2.15 -9.02 19.89
N GLY A 208 -2.92 -7.94 20.04
CA GLY A 208 -4.04 -7.83 20.98
C GLY A 208 -4.81 -6.51 20.88
N ILE A 209 -5.92 -6.40 21.61
CA ILE A 209 -6.65 -5.14 21.81
C ILE A 209 -6.61 -4.70 23.28
N ASP A 210 -6.85 -3.40 23.52
CA ASP A 210 -6.75 -2.73 24.84
C ASP A 210 -7.59 -3.37 25.98
N SER A 211 -8.53 -4.26 25.66
CA SER A 211 -9.51 -4.81 26.61
C SER A 211 -9.40 -6.32 26.90
N GLU A 212 -8.44 -7.04 26.33
CA GLU A 212 -8.39 -8.51 26.47
C GLU A 212 -7.45 -8.98 27.58
N SER A 213 -8.03 -9.56 28.63
CA SER A 213 -7.41 -10.65 29.36
C SER A 213 -7.75 -11.95 28.62
N SER A 214 -6.75 -12.68 28.12
CA SER A 214 -7.03 -13.98 27.52
C SER A 214 -7.43 -14.98 28.60
N ASP A 215 -8.66 -15.50 28.53
CA ASP A 215 -9.13 -16.61 29.37
C ASP A 215 -8.52 -17.97 28.93
N GLY A 216 -7.36 -17.93 28.26
CA GLY A 216 -6.67 -19.08 27.68
C GLY A 216 -7.22 -19.58 26.33
N ASN A 217 -8.27 -18.95 25.79
CA ASN A 217 -8.87 -19.31 24.50
C ASN A 217 -8.66 -18.20 23.44
N ILE A 218 -8.63 -18.60 22.17
CA ILE A 218 -8.61 -17.70 21.01
C ILE A 218 -10.06 -17.49 20.53
N PRO A 219 -10.59 -16.26 20.52
CA PRO A 219 -11.91 -15.98 19.97
C PRO A 219 -12.02 -16.34 18.48
N GLU A 220 -13.20 -16.74 18.01
CA GLU A 220 -13.43 -17.10 16.59
C GLU A 220 -13.09 -15.94 15.64
N GLU A 221 -13.39 -14.70 16.01
CA GLU A 221 -13.05 -13.51 15.23
C GLU A 221 -11.54 -13.32 15.10
N VAL A 222 -10.80 -13.55 16.19
CA VAL A 222 -9.33 -13.48 16.20
C VAL A 222 -8.75 -14.58 15.33
N GLN A 223 -9.30 -15.80 15.40
CA GLN A 223 -8.89 -16.92 14.53
C GLN A 223 -9.16 -16.58 13.06
N SER A 224 -10.34 -16.07 12.71
CA SER A 224 -10.68 -15.67 11.34
C SER A 224 -9.73 -14.59 10.81
N HIS A 225 -9.39 -13.61 11.65
CA HIS A 225 -8.40 -12.59 11.28
C HIS A 225 -7.01 -13.20 11.07
N TRP A 226 -6.62 -14.17 11.88
CA TRP A 226 -5.36 -14.88 11.71
C TRP A 226 -5.33 -15.72 10.41
N ASP A 227 -6.42 -16.38 10.06
CA ASP A 227 -6.51 -17.15 8.81
C ASP A 227 -6.33 -16.23 7.58
N GLU A 228 -6.91 -15.02 7.60
CA GLU A 228 -6.67 -13.99 6.57
C GLU A 228 -5.23 -13.49 6.55
N VAL A 229 -4.57 -13.38 7.71
CA VAL A 229 -3.13 -13.09 7.80
C VAL A 229 -2.32 -14.14 7.05
N LEU A 230 -2.65 -15.42 7.22
CA LEU A 230 -1.95 -16.52 6.56
C LEU A 230 -2.19 -16.53 5.06
N GLU A 231 -3.40 -16.25 4.61
CA GLU A 231 -3.70 -16.07 3.19
C GLU A 231 -2.82 -14.97 2.59
N LYS A 232 -2.76 -13.80 3.25
CA LYS A 232 -1.91 -12.68 2.81
C LYS A 232 -0.43 -13.05 2.83
N ALA A 233 0.06 -13.73 3.87
CA ALA A 233 1.45 -14.17 3.98
C ALA A 233 1.82 -15.18 2.88
N SER A 234 0.90 -16.06 2.49
CA SER A 234 1.14 -17.10 1.47
C SER A 234 1.48 -16.54 0.09
N HIS A 235 0.94 -15.37 -0.24
CA HIS A 235 1.29 -14.64 -1.47
C HIS A 235 2.78 -14.27 -1.55
N TYR A 236 3.46 -14.20 -0.39
CA TYR A 236 4.89 -13.91 -0.26
C TYR A 236 5.73 -15.15 0.06
N GLY A 237 5.14 -16.35 -0.06
CA GLY A 237 5.79 -17.61 0.30
C GLY A 237 5.85 -17.87 1.79
N GLY A 238 5.04 -17.16 2.60
CA GLY A 238 4.84 -17.45 4.00
C GLY A 238 3.92 -18.64 4.22
N THR A 239 4.20 -19.44 5.22
CA THR A 239 3.30 -20.51 5.69
C THR A 239 3.25 -20.48 7.21
N GLU A 240 2.09 -20.76 7.78
CA GLU A 240 1.96 -20.85 9.22
C GLU A 240 2.89 -21.90 9.82
N ALA A 241 3.51 -21.55 10.95
CA ALA A 241 4.22 -22.49 11.79
C ALA A 241 3.42 -22.82 13.07
N SER A 242 2.74 -21.83 13.65
CA SER A 242 1.91 -21.97 14.86
C SER A 242 1.14 -20.69 15.18
N PHE A 243 0.00 -20.83 15.86
CA PHE A 243 -0.78 -19.75 16.46
C PHE A 243 -1.32 -20.16 17.82
N PHE A 244 -1.13 -19.32 18.84
CA PHE A 244 -1.45 -19.64 20.23
C PHE A 244 -1.61 -18.38 21.10
N VAL A 245 -2.16 -18.57 22.30
CA VAL A 245 -2.23 -17.54 23.34
C VAL A 245 -0.83 -17.34 23.95
N ALA A 246 -0.32 -16.12 23.92
CA ALA A 246 0.92 -15.71 24.57
C ALA A 246 0.72 -15.69 26.09
N HIS A 247 1.61 -16.38 26.82
CA HIS A 247 1.67 -16.38 28.29
C HIS A 247 2.60 -15.29 28.81
#